data_AF-A0A2J0N562-F1
#
_entry.id   AF-A0A2J0N562-F1
#
_cell.length_a   1.000
_cell.length_b   1.000
_cell.length_c   1.000
_cell.angle_alpha   90.00
_cell.angle_beta   90.00
_cell.angle_gamma   90.00
#
_symmetry.space_group_name_H-M   'P 1'
#
loop_
_entity.id
_entity.type
_entity.pdbx_description
1 polymer ?
#
loop_
_entity_poly.entity_id
_entity_poly.type
_entity_poly.pdbx_seq_one_letter_code
_entity_poly.pdbx_strand_id
1 'polypeptide(L)'
;MSGVSPLTHKVAGIVVTGHEDGVQHVVGTLANALTWFGFILPPEMAAYWVGEAGPPMDHDAEKRRKNMATNMMVKTMSKNLYRYAKMIKENKAMLEEKI
;
A
#
# COMPACT_ATOMS: atom_id res chain seq x y z
N MET A 1 -13.10 5.43 -26.39
CA MET A 1 -12.51 5.50 -25.05
C MET A 1 -13.60 5.13 -24.06
N SER A 2 -13.41 4.15 -23.16
CA SER A 2 -14.48 3.64 -22.28
C SER A 2 -14.79 4.53 -21.07
N GLY A 3 -13.97 5.56 -20.80
CA GLY A 3 -14.07 6.37 -19.58
C GLY A 3 -13.63 5.66 -18.29
N VAL A 4 -13.23 4.39 -18.40
CA VAL A 4 -12.82 3.53 -17.28
C VAL A 4 -11.33 3.23 -17.39
N SER A 5 -10.59 3.43 -16.30
CA SER A 5 -9.15 3.14 -16.27
C SER A 5 -8.87 1.65 -16.53
N PRO A 6 -7.81 1.28 -17.28
CA PRO A 6 -7.38 -0.12 -17.40
C PRO A 6 -6.84 -0.71 -16.08
N LEU A 7 -6.67 0.12 -15.05
CA LEU A 7 -6.21 -0.28 -13.73
C LEU A 7 -7.36 -0.54 -12.75
N THR A 8 -8.62 -0.38 -13.17
CA THR A 8 -9.76 -0.74 -12.31
C THR A 8 -9.72 -2.21 -11.89
N HIS A 9 -10.34 -2.49 -10.74
CA HIS A 9 -10.40 -3.83 -10.16
C HIS A 9 -9.02 -4.41 -9.77
N LYS A 10 -8.00 -3.57 -9.66
CA LYS A 10 -6.70 -3.91 -9.08
C LYS A 10 -6.59 -3.35 -7.68
N VAL A 11 -5.84 -4.04 -6.84
CA VAL A 11 -5.54 -3.61 -5.47
C VAL A 11 -4.12 -3.09 -5.41
N ALA A 12 -3.89 -2.00 -4.68
CA ALA A 12 -2.55 -1.47 -4.43
C ALA A 12 -2.24 -1.41 -2.94
N GLY A 13 -0.95 -1.55 -2.62
CA GLY A 13 -0.39 -1.32 -1.30
C GLY A 13 0.90 -0.50 -1.42
N ILE A 14 1.29 0.16 -0.33
CA ILE A 14 2.38 1.12 -0.30
C ILE A 14 3.43 0.65 0.70
N VAL A 15 4.69 0.60 0.27
CA VAL A 15 5.82 0.37 1.16
C VAL A 15 6.70 1.60 1.17
N VAL A 16 6.93 2.17 2.35
CA VAL A 16 7.79 3.34 2.54
C VAL A 16 8.95 3.00 3.46
N THR A 17 10.15 3.39 3.06
CA THR A 17 11.33 3.33 3.95
C THR A 17 12.01 4.69 3.93
N GLY A 18 12.25 5.25 5.10
CA GLY A 18 12.97 6.52 5.26
C GLY A 18 13.64 6.59 6.62
N HIS A 19 14.61 7.48 6.78
CA HIS A 19 15.37 7.56 8.04
C HIS A 19 14.60 8.21 9.18
N GLU A 20 13.78 9.23 8.97
CA GLU A 20 13.26 10.03 10.10
C GLU A 20 11.78 10.39 10.02
N ASP A 21 11.33 11.01 8.93
CA ASP A 21 9.96 11.51 8.84
C ASP A 21 9.43 11.47 7.40
N GLY A 22 8.11 11.67 7.25
CA GLY A 22 7.44 11.89 5.98
C GLY A 22 6.49 10.76 5.58
N VAL A 23 6.38 9.68 6.36
CA VAL A 23 5.61 8.49 5.95
C VAL A 23 4.15 8.82 5.65
N GLN A 24 3.48 9.60 6.50
CA GLN A 24 2.07 9.91 6.31
C GLN A 24 1.85 10.82 5.09
N HIS A 25 2.74 11.79 4.87
CA HIS A 25 2.70 12.64 3.67
C HIS A 25 2.87 11.79 2.41
N VAL A 26 3.93 10.97 2.35
CA VAL A 26 4.21 10.10 1.19
C VAL A 26 3.06 9.14 0.93
N VAL A 27 2.54 8.48 1.97
CA VAL A 27 1.41 7.56 1.86
C VAL A 27 0.16 8.30 1.37
N GLY A 28 -0.13 9.49 1.88
CA GLY A 28 -1.27 10.29 1.45
C GLY A 28 -1.20 10.68 -0.03
N THR A 29 -0.04 11.17 -0.48
CA THR A 29 0.17 11.57 -1.88
C THR A 29 0.06 10.37 -2.84
N LEU A 30 0.67 9.23 -2.48
CA LEU A 30 0.59 8.01 -3.28
C LEU A 30 -0.82 7.42 -3.27
N ALA A 31 -1.50 7.41 -2.13
CA ALA A 31 -2.87 6.92 -2.02
C ALA A 31 -3.83 7.72 -2.90
N ASN A 32 -3.68 9.05 -2.91
CA ASN A 32 -4.46 9.94 -3.79
C ASN A 32 -4.21 9.60 -5.27
N ALA A 33 -2.95 9.49 -5.68
CA ALA A 33 -2.60 9.16 -7.06
C ALA A 33 -3.12 7.77 -7.49
N LEU A 34 -2.91 6.75 -6.66
CA LEU A 34 -3.35 5.38 -6.94
C LEU A 34 -4.87 5.27 -7.06
N THR A 35 -5.61 5.95 -6.17
CA THR A 35 -7.07 6.00 -6.21
C THR A 35 -7.54 6.71 -7.49
N TRP A 36 -6.90 7.82 -7.87
CA TRP A 36 -7.19 8.53 -9.11
C TRP A 36 -6.98 7.67 -10.35
N PHE A 37 -5.98 6.79 -10.35
CA PHE A 37 -5.75 5.82 -11.41
C PHE A 37 -6.70 4.61 -11.38
N GLY A 38 -7.54 4.47 -10.36
CA GLY A 38 -8.56 3.41 -10.27
C GLY A 38 -8.16 2.18 -9.45
N PHE A 39 -7.07 2.24 -8.69
CA PHE A 39 -6.75 1.18 -7.73
C PHE A 39 -7.67 1.22 -6.51
N ILE A 40 -7.93 0.04 -5.96
CA ILE A 40 -8.60 -0.14 -4.67
C ILE A 40 -7.53 -0.25 -3.59
N LEU A 41 -7.67 0.57 -2.54
CA LEU A 41 -6.79 0.57 -1.38
C LEU A 41 -7.54 -0.05 -0.18
N PRO A 42 -7.12 -1.21 0.34
CA PRO A 42 -7.77 -1.82 1.50
C PRO A 42 -7.39 -1.11 2.81
N PRO A 43 -8.05 -1.44 3.94
CA PRO A 43 -7.55 -1.10 5.27
C PRO A 43 -6.10 -1.58 5.45
N GLU A 44 -5.30 -0.80 6.19
CA GLU A 44 -3.88 -1.08 6.45
C GLU A 44 -3.06 -1.38 5.17
N MET A 45 -3.36 -0.67 4.07
CA MET A 45 -2.68 -0.80 2.77
C MET A 45 -1.22 -0.33 2.75
N ALA A 46 -0.73 0.26 3.84
CA ALA A 46 0.63 0.78 3.93
C ALA A 46 1.44 0.04 5.00
N ALA A 47 2.69 -0.28 4.66
CA ALA A 47 3.70 -0.73 5.61
C ALA A 47 4.92 0.17 5.50
N TYR A 48 5.58 0.44 6.62
CA TYR A 48 6.70 1.36 6.60
C TYR A 48 7.78 1.05 7.61
N TRP A 49 8.91 1.68 7.38
CA TRP A 49 9.95 1.85 8.37
C TRP A 49 10.42 3.29 8.38
N VAL A 50 10.58 3.79 9.60
CA VAL A 50 11.16 5.06 9.94
C VAL A 50 12.23 4.77 11.00
N GLY A 51 13.41 5.33 10.82
CA GLY A 51 14.53 5.23 11.76
C GLY A 51 14.50 6.32 12.82
N GLU A 52 15.68 6.70 13.28
CA GLU A 52 15.85 7.72 14.32
C GLU A 52 15.90 9.12 13.70
N ALA A 53 15.72 10.15 14.51
CA ALA A 53 15.95 11.51 14.05
C ALA A 53 17.45 11.77 13.79
N GLY A 54 17.77 12.39 12.65
CA GLY A 54 19.16 12.77 12.31
C GLY A 54 19.64 12.25 10.95
N PRO A 55 20.97 12.17 10.73
CA PRO A 55 21.52 11.67 9.48
C PRO A 55 21.37 10.14 9.37
N PRO A 56 21.14 9.60 8.15
CA PRO A 56 21.06 8.17 7.92
C PRO A 56 22.26 7.41 8.50
N MET A 57 21.98 6.29 9.15
CA MET A 57 23.00 5.42 9.72
C MET A 57 23.16 4.19 8.84
N ASP A 58 24.39 3.69 8.70
CA ASP A 58 24.69 2.51 7.87
C ASP A 58 23.91 1.24 8.30
N HIS A 59 23.42 1.21 9.53
CA HIS A 59 22.68 0.08 10.13
C HIS A 59 21.16 0.08 9.89
N ASP A 60 20.60 1.08 9.20
CA ASP A 60 19.15 1.22 9.01
C ASP A 60 18.50 0.02 8.30
N ALA A 61 19.22 -0.55 7.33
CA ALA A 61 18.74 -1.73 6.60
C ALA A 61 18.58 -2.95 7.52
N GLU A 62 19.49 -3.13 8.48
CA GLU A 62 19.43 -4.22 9.45
C GLU A 62 18.33 -3.98 10.48
N LYS A 63 18.27 -2.76 11.04
CA LYS A 63 17.24 -2.33 11.99
C LYS A 63 15.84 -2.54 11.40
N ARG A 64 15.62 -2.13 10.15
CA ARG A 64 14.35 -2.32 9.45
C ARG A 64 13.91 -3.78 9.37
N ARG A 65 14.82 -4.71 9.05
CA ARG A 65 14.48 -6.15 8.92
C ARG A 65 14.11 -6.78 10.25
N LYS A 66 14.69 -6.30 11.34
CA LYS A 66 14.44 -6.79 12.71
C LYS A 66 13.29 -6.05 13.41
N ASN A 67 12.78 -4.96 12.83
CA ASN A 67 11.75 -4.14 13.45
C ASN A 67 10.41 -4.89 13.52
N MET A 68 9.92 -5.12 14.74
CA MET A 68 8.68 -5.85 14.98
C MET A 68 7.44 -5.14 14.40
N ALA A 69 7.35 -3.82 14.54
CA ALA A 69 6.22 -3.03 14.04
C ALA A 69 6.13 -3.06 12.51
N THR A 70 7.26 -2.83 11.82
CA THR A 70 7.37 -2.97 10.35
C THR A 70 6.94 -4.36 9.91
N ASN A 71 7.43 -5.42 10.56
CA ASN A 71 7.07 -6.80 10.22
C ASN A 71 5.57 -7.10 10.45
N MET A 72 4.96 -6.55 11.52
CA MET A 72 3.52 -6.66 11.76
C MET A 72 2.71 -5.95 10.69
N MET A 73 3.09 -4.71 10.33
CA MET A 73 2.42 -3.96 9.27
C MET A 73 2.52 -4.67 7.92
N VAL A 74 3.70 -5.16 7.53
CA VAL A 74 3.88 -5.92 6.29
C VAL A 74 2.97 -7.15 6.28
N LYS A 75 2.93 -7.92 7.38
CA LYS A 75 2.08 -9.11 7.49
C LYS A 75 0.58 -8.79 7.36
N THR A 76 0.12 -7.73 8.01
CA THR A 76 -1.29 -7.29 7.93
C THR A 76 -1.63 -6.78 6.55
N MET A 77 -0.80 -5.89 6.00
CA MET A 77 -0.94 -5.34 4.65
C MET A 77 -1.02 -6.45 3.61
N SER A 78 -0.09 -7.42 3.61
CA SER A 78 -0.10 -8.54 2.66
C SER A 78 -1.38 -9.37 2.72
N LYS A 79 -1.92 -9.62 3.93
CA LYS A 79 -3.18 -10.34 4.11
C LYS A 79 -4.37 -9.54 3.57
N ASN A 80 -4.42 -8.24 3.83
CA ASN A 80 -5.51 -7.38 3.36
C ASN A 80 -5.49 -7.24 1.84
N LEU A 81 -4.32 -7.00 1.24
CA LEU A 81 -4.15 -6.96 -0.22
C LEU A 81 -4.65 -8.25 -0.88
N TYR A 82 -4.23 -9.41 -0.35
CA TYR A 82 -4.65 -10.71 -0.86
C TYR A 82 -6.17 -10.91 -0.76
N ARG A 83 -6.75 -10.63 0.41
CA ARG A 83 -8.20 -10.79 0.64
C ARG A 83 -9.04 -9.95 -0.31
N TYR A 84 -8.66 -8.68 -0.51
CA TYR A 84 -9.36 -7.79 -1.42
C TYR A 84 -9.18 -8.21 -2.88
N ALA A 85 -7.96 -8.58 -3.29
CA ALA A 85 -7.72 -9.06 -4.65
C ALA A 85 -8.52 -10.33 -4.94
N LYS A 86 -8.62 -11.24 -3.98
CA LYS A 86 -9.45 -12.45 -4.06
C LYS A 86 -10.94 -12.09 -4.18
N MET A 87 -11.44 -11.22 -3.31
CA MET A 87 -12.84 -10.78 -3.31
C MET A 87 -13.22 -10.11 -4.64
N ILE A 88 -12.38 -9.23 -5.17
CA ILE A 88 -12.61 -8.57 -6.47
C ILE A 88 -12.63 -9.60 -7.61
N LYS A 89 -11.70 -10.56 -7.58
CA LYS A 89 -11.66 -11.63 -8.58
C LYS A 89 -12.93 -12.50 -8.56
N GLU A 90 -13.43 -12.82 -7.37
CA GLU A 90 -14.64 -13.63 -7.18
C GLU A 90 -15.92 -12.88 -7.60
N ASN A 91 -15.94 -11.54 -7.50
CA ASN A 91 -17.09 -10.69 -7.81
C ASN A 91 -16.94 -9.92 -9.13
N LYS A 92 -16.00 -10.32 -10.01
CA LYS A 92 -15.66 -9.57 -11.22
C LYS A 92 -16.85 -9.29 -12.13
N ALA A 93 -17.76 -10.27 -12.29
CA ALA A 93 -18.94 -10.12 -13.14
C ALA A 93 -19.89 -9.01 -12.67
N MET A 94 -20.10 -8.88 -11.35
CA MET A 94 -20.90 -7.79 -10.76
C MET A 94 -20.26 -6.42 -11.01
N LEU A 95 -18.92 -6.35 -10.94
CA LEU A 95 -18.18 -5.08 -11.09
C LEU A 95 -18.08 -4.60 -12.54
N GLU A 96 -18.23 -5.51 -13.51
CA GLU A 96 -18.18 -5.21 -14.95
C GLU A 96 -19.58 -4.98 -15.55
N GLU A 97 -20.64 -5.18 -14.77
CA GLU A 97 -22.00 -4.88 -15.18
C GLU A 97 -22.15 -3.37 -15.38
N LYS A 98 -22.39 -2.98 -16.63
CA LYS A 98 -22.66 -1.57 -16.98
C LYS A 98 -24.07 -1.23 -16.49
N ILE A 99 -24.17 -0.18 -15.67
CA ILE A 99 -25.44 0.48 -15.36
C ILE A 99 -26.04 1.04 -16.66
#